data_AF-A0A1F6BJZ1-F1
#
_entry.id   AF-A0A1F6BJZ1-F1
#
_cell.length_a   1.000
_cell.length_b   1.000
_cell.length_c   1.000
_cell.angle_alpha   90.00
_cell.angle_beta   90.00
_cell.angle_gamma   90.00
#
_symmetry.space_group_name_H-M   'P 1'
#
loop_
_entity.id
_entity.type
_entity.pdbx_description
1 polymer ?
#
loop_
_entity_poly.entity_id
_entity_poly.type
_entity_poly.pdbx_seq_one_letter_code
_entity_poly.pdbx_strand_id
1 'polypeptide(L)'
;MNQSSDTQQEWLRVLGKGMVTLPKKWRDDLGIDTGDVVKAKKEGNKVIIEAGQTGHVPYRIYTKAEIEEFIKEDKLESELVEKVKQKLSKSD
;
A
#
# COMPACT_ATOMS: atom_id res chain seq x y z
N MET A 1 -16.22 0.42 -33.53
CA MET A 1 -15.08 0.73 -32.63
C MET A 1 -14.80 -0.50 -31.77
N ASN A 2 -13.65 -1.15 -31.93
CA ASN A 2 -13.24 -2.26 -31.07
C ASN A 2 -12.85 -1.72 -29.69
N GLN A 3 -13.65 -2.04 -28.68
CA GLN A 3 -13.22 -2.02 -27.29
C GLN A 3 -12.58 -3.38 -26.97
N SER A 4 -11.27 -3.40 -26.79
CA SER A 4 -10.48 -4.52 -26.27
C SER A 4 -9.21 -3.85 -25.72
N SER A 5 -8.73 -4.07 -24.50
CA SER A 5 -8.85 -5.23 -23.63
C SER A 5 -8.17 -4.85 -22.31
N ASP A 6 -8.83 -5.19 -21.21
CA ASP A 6 -8.27 -5.51 -19.89
C ASP A 6 -6.86 -4.93 -19.60
N THR A 7 -6.83 -3.77 -18.94
CA THR A 7 -5.59 -3.23 -18.38
C THR A 7 -5.16 -4.09 -17.20
N GLN A 8 -4.54 -5.24 -17.48
CA GLN A 8 -3.90 -6.09 -16.49
C GLN A 8 -2.71 -5.31 -15.92
N GLN A 9 -2.93 -4.70 -14.77
CA GLN A 9 -1.94 -3.96 -13.99
C GLN A 9 -1.61 -4.77 -12.74
N GLU A 10 -0.33 -4.95 -12.47
CA GLU A 10 0.15 -5.70 -11.31
C GLU A 10 1.24 -4.90 -10.59
N TRP A 11 1.21 -4.94 -9.26
CA TRP A 11 2.28 -4.40 -8.43
C TRP A 11 3.30 -5.50 -8.17
N LEU A 12 4.54 -5.29 -8.62
CA LEU A 12 5.60 -6.29 -8.56
C LEU A 12 6.69 -5.85 -7.61
N ARG A 13 7.18 -6.79 -6.80
CA ARG A 13 8.35 -6.56 -5.96
C ARG A 13 9.63 -6.84 -6.74
N VAL A 14 10.58 -5.92 -6.68
CA VAL A 14 11.89 -6.06 -7.32
C VAL A 14 12.77 -7.00 -6.50
N LEU A 15 13.21 -8.10 -7.13
CA LEU A 15 14.06 -9.12 -6.50
C LEU A 15 15.49 -9.05 -7.04
N GLY A 16 16.48 -9.28 -6.19
CA GLY A 16 17.90 -9.23 -6.57
C GLY A 16 18.35 -10.31 -7.57
N LYS A 17 17.57 -11.40 -7.72
CA LYS A 17 17.76 -12.48 -8.71
C LYS A 17 16.46 -12.71 -9.49
N GLY A 18 15.90 -11.64 -10.07
CA GLY A 18 14.66 -11.72 -10.85
C GLY A 18 14.83 -12.54 -12.14
N MET A 19 13.72 -13.06 -12.66
CA MET A 19 13.69 -13.81 -13.93
C MET A 19 14.05 -12.93 -15.15
N VAL A 20 13.80 -11.62 -15.06
CA VAL A 20 14.19 -10.62 -16.05
C VAL A 20 15.05 -9.58 -15.33
N THR A 21 16.27 -9.34 -15.84
CA THR A 21 17.22 -8.40 -15.25
C THR A 21 17.18 -7.07 -15.99
N LEU A 22 17.04 -5.97 -15.25
CA LEU A 22 17.22 -4.62 -15.80
C LEU A 22 18.70 -4.20 -15.74
N PRO A 23 19.25 -3.61 -16.82
CA PRO A 23 20.60 -3.03 -16.80
C PRO A 23 20.79 -2.09 -15.62
N LYS A 24 21.96 -2.12 -14.98
CA LYS A 24 22.24 -1.31 -13.79
C LYS A 24 21.93 0.18 -14.02
N LYS A 25 22.41 0.74 -15.12
CA LYS A 25 22.18 2.15 -15.47
C LYS A 25 20.70 2.53 -15.51
N TRP A 26 19.83 1.67 -16.03
CA TRP A 26 18.39 1.94 -16.07
C TRP A 26 17.76 1.91 -14.69
N ARG A 27 18.24 1.01 -13.81
CA ARG A 27 17.79 0.97 -12.42
C ARG A 27 18.19 2.25 -11.68
N ASP A 28 19.44 2.67 -11.84
CA ASP A 28 19.96 3.90 -11.24
C ASP A 28 19.18 5.14 -11.77
N ASP A 29 18.96 5.22 -13.09
CA ASP A 29 18.24 6.33 -13.74
C ASP A 29 16.75 6.40 -13.34
N LEU A 30 16.12 5.25 -13.10
CA LEU A 30 14.72 5.15 -12.66
C LEU A 30 14.56 5.14 -11.13
N GLY A 31 15.66 5.15 -10.36
CA GLY A 31 15.64 5.04 -8.90
C GLY A 31 15.01 3.74 -8.39
N ILE A 32 15.22 2.62 -9.08
CA ILE A 32 14.67 1.31 -8.73
C ILE A 32 15.72 0.47 -8.00
N ASP A 33 15.46 0.15 -6.75
CA ASP A 33 16.30 -0.69 -5.90
C ASP A 33 15.68 -2.07 -5.59
N THR A 34 16.51 -2.97 -5.08
CA THR A 34 16.02 -4.30 -4.65
C THR A 34 15.12 -4.15 -3.43
N GLY A 35 13.93 -4.73 -3.51
CA GLY A 35 12.91 -4.62 -2.47
C GLY A 35 11.80 -3.63 -2.80
N ASP A 36 12.01 -2.74 -3.76
CA ASP A 36 11.02 -1.77 -4.21
C ASP A 36 9.80 -2.44 -4.84
N VAL A 37 8.71 -1.68 -4.89
CA VAL A 37 7.48 -2.06 -5.56
C VAL A 37 7.30 -1.19 -6.79
N VAL A 38 7.18 -1.82 -7.95
CA VAL A 38 6.97 -1.17 -9.25
C VAL A 38 5.61 -1.55 -9.81
N LYS A 39 5.05 -0.69 -10.65
CA LYS A 39 3.80 -0.97 -11.34
C LYS A 39 4.12 -1.53 -12.73
N ALA A 40 3.61 -2.71 -13.04
CA ALA A 40 3.75 -3.33 -14.35
C ALA A 40 2.40 -3.39 -15.05
N LYS A 41 2.39 -3.09 -16.34
CA LYS A 41 1.22 -3.29 -17.20
C LYS A 41 1.59 -4.00 -18.49
N LYS A 42 0.73 -4.90 -18.95
CA LYS A 42 0.86 -5.56 -20.24
C LYS A 42 0.09 -4.78 -21.29
N GLU A 43 0.77 -4.33 -22.34
CA GLU A 43 0.16 -3.65 -23.48
C GLU A 43 0.55 -4.39 -24.77
N GLY A 44 -0.37 -5.22 -25.28
CA GLY A 44 -0.11 -6.10 -26.41
C GLY A 44 1.05 -7.06 -26.14
N ASN A 45 2.17 -6.86 -26.85
CA ASN A 45 3.40 -7.64 -26.70
C ASN A 45 4.50 -6.91 -25.90
N LYS A 46 4.13 -5.91 -25.10
CA LYS A 46 5.06 -5.13 -24.28
C LYS A 46 4.67 -5.26 -22.80
N VAL A 47 5.70 -5.22 -21.96
CA VAL A 47 5.55 -4.98 -20.52
C VAL A 47 6.10 -3.58 -20.25
N ILE A 48 5.28 -2.71 -19.70
CA ILE A 48 5.70 -1.38 -19.28
C ILE A 48 5.86 -1.43 -17.76
N ILE A 49 7.07 -1.11 -17.29
CA ILE A 49 7.41 -1.02 -15.87
C ILE A 49 7.52 0.46 -15.53
N GLU A 50 6.66 0.91 -14.63
CA GLU A 50 6.67 2.26 -14.09
C GLU A 50 7.28 2.18 -12.68
N ALA A 51 8.38 2.92 -12.47
CA ALA A 51 8.97 3.06 -11.15
C ALA A 51 7.93 3.64 -10.19
N GLY A 52 7.87 3.13 -8.96
CA GLY A 52 7.01 3.71 -7.93
C GLY A 52 7.38 5.17 -7.73
N GLN A 53 6.38 6.05 -7.65
CA GLN A 53 6.64 7.42 -7.23
C GLN A 53 7.08 7.39 -5.76
N THR A 54 8.38 7.46 -5.52
CA THR A 54 8.98 7.83 -4.23
C THR A 54 8.85 9.33 -3.97
N GLY A 55 8.04 10.04 -4.76
CA GLY A 55 7.63 11.40 -4.44
C GLY A 55 7.03 11.39 -3.03
N HIS A 56 7.56 12.26 -2.17
CA HIS A 56 7.08 12.48 -0.80
C HIS A 56 5.56 12.50 -0.78
N VAL A 57 4.95 11.35 -0.53
CA VAL A 57 3.56 11.31 -0.14
C VAL A 57 3.56 12.02 1.21
N PRO A 58 2.73 13.05 1.43
CA PRO A 58 2.72 13.81 2.66
C PRO A 58 2.12 12.95 3.79
N TYR A 59 2.86 11.91 4.19
CA TYR A 59 2.54 11.13 5.35
C TYR A 59 2.86 11.96 6.58
N ARG A 60 1.84 12.17 7.42
CA ARG A 60 2.06 12.70 8.76
C ARG A 60 2.69 11.61 9.63
N ILE A 61 3.80 11.94 10.27
CA ILE A 61 4.42 11.08 11.28
C ILE A 61 3.85 11.50 12.63
N TYR A 62 3.19 10.58 13.33
CA TYR A 62 2.68 10.82 14.67
C TYR A 62 3.75 10.47 15.72
N THR A 63 3.85 11.33 16.73
CA THR A 63 4.66 11.11 17.92
C THR A 63 4.01 10.07 18.84
N LYS A 64 4.79 9.49 19.75
CA LYS A 64 4.24 8.58 20.78
C LYS A 64 3.16 9.25 21.63
N ALA A 65 3.32 10.52 21.95
CA ALA A 65 2.35 11.28 22.73
C ALA A 65 1.00 11.41 21.99
N GLU A 66 1.02 11.73 20.69
CA GLU A 66 -0.20 11.77 19.86
C GLU A 66 -0.89 10.40 19.81
N ILE A 67 -0.12 9.32 19.67
CA ILE A 67 -0.67 7.95 19.67
C ILE A 67 -1.34 7.63 21.02
N GLU A 68 -0.71 7.99 22.13
CA GLU A 68 -1.26 7.78 23.47
C GLU A 68 -2.54 8.59 23.70
N GLU A 69 -2.59 9.82 23.18
CA GLU A 69 -3.78 10.68 23.21
C GLU A 69 -4.93 10.06 22.42
N PHE A 70 -4.68 9.59 21.19
CA PHE A 70 -5.71 8.92 20.39
C PHE A 70 -6.27 7.67 21.08
N ILE A 71 -5.40 6.85 21.70
CA ILE A 71 -5.83 5.67 22.45
C ILE A 71 -6.67 6.06 23.68
N LYS A 72 -6.39 7.20 24.29
CA LYS A 72 -7.16 7.71 25.43
C LYS A 72 -8.54 8.20 24.97
N GLU A 73 -8.60 8.96 23.89
CA GLU A 73 -9.84 9.52 23.33
C GLU A 73 -10.75 8.45 22.73
N ASP A 74 -10.19 7.40 22.14
CA ASP A 74 -10.95 6.30 21.54
C ASP A 74 -11.61 5.37 22.59
N LYS A 75 -11.30 5.53 23.88
CA LYS A 75 -11.95 4.78 24.95
C LYS A 75 -13.40 5.20 25.08
N LEU A 76 -14.29 4.22 24.94
CA LEU A 76 -15.71 4.42 25.20
C LEU A 76 -15.95 4.80 26.67
N GLU A 77 -16.84 5.76 26.86
CA GLU A 77 -17.37 6.12 28.18
C GLU A 77 -17.96 4.90 28.89
N SER A 78 -17.77 4.81 30.20
CA SER A 78 -18.15 3.65 31.01
C SER A 78 -19.62 3.27 30.87
N GLU A 79 -20.51 4.26 30.81
CA GLU A 79 -21.94 4.06 30.58
C GLU A 79 -22.25 3.43 29.22
N LEU A 80 -21.48 3.79 28.19
CA LEU A 80 -21.63 3.24 26.85
C LEU A 80 -21.07 1.82 26.77
N VAL A 81 -19.96 1.56 27.46
CA VAL A 81 -19.39 0.21 27.61
C VAL A 81 -20.40 -0.73 28.25
N GLU A 82 -21.10 -0.31 29.31
CA GLU A 82 -22.13 -1.12 29.95
C GLU A 82 -23.32 -1.39 29.03
N LYS A 83 -23.80 -0.38 28.30
CA LYS A 83 -24.89 -0.54 27.32
C LYS A 83 -24.50 -1.49 26.19
N VAL A 84 -23.27 -1.41 25.69
CA VAL A 84 -22.74 -2.33 24.66
C VAL A 84 -22.66 -3.75 25.19
N LYS A 85 -22.10 -3.96 26.40
CA LYS A 85 -22.04 -5.27 27.05
C LYS A 85 -23.43 -5.90 27.22
N GLN A 86 -24.41 -5.13 27.69
CA GLN A 86 -25.79 -5.60 27.87
C GLN A 86 -26.48 -5.96 26.56
N LYS A 87 -26.16 -5.27 25.45
CA LYS A 87 -26.71 -5.59 24.13
C LYS A 87 -26.05 -6.83 23.52
N LEU A 88 -24.72 -6.96 23.65
CA LEU A 88 -23.98 -8.11 23.16
C LEU A 88 -24.34 -9.39 23.93
N SER A 89 -24.56 -9.31 25.25
CA SER A 89 -24.96 -10.47 26.06
C SER A 89 -26.41 -10.91 25.86
N LYS A 90 -27.23 -10.13 25.14
CA LYS A 90 -28.64 -10.44 24.84
C LYS A 90 -28.85 -10.97 23.42
N SER A 91 -27.79 -11.16 22.64
CA SER A 91 -27.83 -11.64 21.26
C SER A 91 -27.41 -13.11 21.09
N ASP A 92 -27.33 -13.87 22.19
CA ASP A 92 -27.26 -15.34 22.20
C ASP A 92 -28.63 -15.95 22.55
#